data_AF-A0A7W5XF94-F1
#
_entry.id   AF-A0A7W5XF94-F1
#
_cell.length_a   1.000
_cell.length_b   1.000
_cell.length_c   1.000
_cell.angle_alpha   90.00
_cell.angle_beta   90.00
_cell.angle_gamma   90.00
#
_symmetry.space_group_name_H-M   'P 1'
#
loop_
_entity.id
_entity.type
_entity.pdbx_description
1 polymer ?
#
loop_
_entity_poly.entity_id
_entity_poly.type
_entity_poly.pdbx_seq_one_letter_code
_entity_poly.pdbx_strand_id
1 'polypeptide(L)'
;MEQRRLNGLAKIAPAVLVALGLATLTGCVSRPSPDVLKPVHLQARADETEVGVLTATNRTADTVRGGFGSAWADNLTYEQYAFSVPPDRKGTTIAYPTSTLDPERQFAVIGRKQLAKDAFVEEALRSVQPDGTIGIFVHGYNYSYQEALYRTAQIAADAKMPGAPILFSWPSAAAVAGYVADRDAALASRSALDSLVTSLSASGKVKRIVLFGHSMGGFLVMETVRQLKLQHRDDVVGKLAVILAAPDIDVDVFRSQLRDIGRMPTPISLLVSKDDRALVASSFIAGERPRVGRLDINDPVIEEAAVKERLRVIDITSIQASDGLGHDRYASLAKFGAQLASFETGRRSTAGDVGAYVFDAAGAAVASPFRLAGRVVGAQ
;
A
#
# COMPACT_ATOMS: atom_id res chain seq x y z
N MET A 1 -62.44 39.15 33.37
CA MET A 1 -62.54 39.52 31.95
C MET A 1 -61.19 39.18 31.33
N GLU A 2 -61.02 38.36 30.30
CA GLU A 2 -61.92 37.73 29.35
C GLU A 2 -61.08 36.68 28.57
N GLN A 3 -61.67 35.51 28.30
CA GLN A 3 -61.51 34.65 27.11
C GLN A 3 -60.10 34.36 26.52
N ARG A 4 -59.60 33.11 26.50
CA ARG A 4 -59.98 31.89 25.75
C ARG A 4 -58.98 31.60 24.59
N ARG A 5 -58.32 30.44 24.73
CA ARG A 5 -57.95 29.44 23.72
C ARG A 5 -57.10 29.86 22.51
N LEU A 6 -55.99 29.15 22.32
CA LEU A 6 -55.83 28.22 21.17
C LEU A 6 -54.70 27.22 21.43
N ASN A 7 -55.07 25.94 21.40
CA ASN A 7 -54.19 24.78 21.31
C ASN A 7 -53.58 24.70 19.90
N GLY A 8 -52.36 24.16 19.83
CA GLY A 8 -51.91 23.41 18.66
C GLY A 8 -50.77 24.06 17.88
N LEU A 9 -49.54 23.86 18.34
CA LEU A 9 -48.37 23.90 17.45
C LEU A 9 -47.65 22.56 17.56
N ALA A 10 -47.66 21.87 16.43
CA ALA A 10 -47.07 20.57 16.20
C ALA A 10 -45.59 20.55 16.60
N LYS A 11 -45.16 19.45 17.22
CA LYS A 11 -43.76 19.07 17.36
C LYS A 11 -43.17 18.87 15.95
N ILE A 12 -42.57 19.91 15.39
CA ILE A 12 -41.71 19.79 14.22
C ILE A 12 -40.32 19.36 14.71
N ALA A 13 -39.83 18.28 14.10
CA ALA A 13 -38.73 17.43 14.51
C ALA A 13 -37.35 18.14 14.64
N PRO A 14 -36.42 17.58 15.44
CA PRO A 14 -35.02 18.02 15.48
C PRO A 14 -34.19 17.61 14.23
N ALA A 15 -34.84 17.14 13.16
CA ALA A 15 -34.18 16.57 11.99
C ALA A 15 -33.65 17.61 10.98
N VAL A 16 -34.01 18.90 11.11
CA VAL A 16 -33.63 19.93 10.13
C VAL A 16 -32.35 20.68 10.53
N LEU A 17 -31.90 20.59 11.77
CA LEU A 17 -30.68 21.27 12.24
C LEU A 17 -29.39 20.44 12.14
N VAL A 18 -29.49 19.13 11.86
CA VAL A 18 -28.33 18.26 11.61
C VAL A 18 -27.89 18.32 10.13
N ALA A 19 -28.77 18.73 9.22
CA ALA A 19 -28.48 18.78 7.78
C ALA A 19 -27.72 20.05 7.32
N LEU A 20 -27.65 21.10 8.14
CA LEU A 20 -26.98 22.36 7.76
C LEU A 20 -25.55 22.53 8.32
N GLY A 21 -25.09 21.61 9.18
CA GLY A 21 -23.77 21.69 9.82
C GLY A 21 -22.64 20.93 9.12
N LEU A 22 -22.92 20.22 8.01
CA LEU A 22 -21.94 19.40 7.28
C LEU A 22 -21.44 20.01 5.96
N ALA A 23 -21.77 21.28 5.68
CA ALA A 23 -21.45 21.94 4.40
C ALA A 23 -20.22 22.87 4.45
N THR A 24 -19.47 22.92 5.56
CA THR A 24 -18.32 23.83 5.69
C THR A 24 -17.09 23.08 6.16
N LEU A 25 -16.38 22.47 5.20
CA LEU A 25 -14.93 22.25 5.10
C LEU A 25 -14.62 21.17 4.03
N THR A 26 -15.26 21.24 2.86
CA THR A 26 -14.75 20.55 1.66
C THR A 26 -13.66 21.42 1.05
N GLY A 27 -12.46 21.38 1.63
CA GLY A 27 -11.28 21.67 0.84
C GLY A 27 -11.27 20.64 -0.28
N CYS A 28 -11.62 21.03 -1.51
CA CYS A 28 -11.53 20.17 -2.67
C CYS A 28 -10.07 19.80 -2.89
N VAL A 29 -9.58 18.76 -2.23
CA VAL A 29 -8.37 18.08 -2.67
C VAL A 29 -8.77 17.34 -3.94
N SER A 30 -8.71 18.05 -5.07
CA SER A 30 -8.95 17.45 -6.38
C SER A 30 -7.90 16.38 -6.61
N ARG A 31 -8.35 15.15 -6.87
CA ARG A 31 -7.47 14.05 -7.29
C ARG A 31 -6.72 14.46 -8.56
N PRO A 32 -5.47 14.00 -8.75
CA PRO A 32 -4.67 14.41 -9.90
C PRO A 32 -5.31 13.96 -11.22
N SER A 33 -5.36 14.85 -12.22
CA SER A 33 -5.69 14.46 -13.59
C SER A 33 -4.52 13.67 -14.21
N PRO A 34 -4.73 12.96 -15.33
CA PRO A 34 -3.63 12.31 -16.06
C PRO A 34 -2.53 13.26 -16.55
N ASP A 35 -2.73 14.58 -16.55
CA ASP A 35 -1.72 15.55 -16.97
C ASP A 35 -0.45 15.50 -16.11
N VAL A 36 -0.57 15.08 -14.84
CA VAL A 36 0.58 14.92 -13.95
C VAL A 36 1.56 13.81 -14.38
N LEU A 37 1.17 13.00 -15.37
CA LEU A 37 2.03 11.96 -15.97
C LEU A 37 2.88 12.50 -17.13
N LYS A 38 2.64 13.73 -17.59
CA LYS A 38 3.40 14.34 -18.68
C LYS A 38 4.75 14.82 -18.14
N PRO A 39 5.87 14.42 -18.76
CA PRO A 39 7.18 14.93 -18.36
C PRO A 39 7.25 16.45 -18.46
N VAL A 40 7.81 17.07 -17.42
CA VAL A 40 8.15 18.50 -17.42
C VAL A 40 9.66 18.66 -17.43
N HIS A 41 10.13 19.75 -18.02
CA HIS A 41 11.54 20.10 -17.99
C HIS A 41 11.84 20.97 -16.79
N LEU A 42 12.76 20.52 -15.93
CA LEU A 42 13.29 21.29 -14.81
C LEU A 42 14.72 21.71 -15.10
N GLN A 43 15.08 22.92 -14.67
CA GLN A 43 16.47 23.32 -14.63
C GLN A 43 17.16 22.52 -13.53
N ALA A 44 18.22 21.79 -13.88
CA ALA A 44 18.96 20.95 -12.94
C ALA A 44 19.41 21.75 -11.72
N ARG A 45 19.06 21.27 -10.52
CA ARG A 45 19.49 21.84 -9.24
C ARG A 45 20.47 20.90 -8.55
N ALA A 46 21.33 21.46 -7.70
CA ALA A 46 22.37 20.72 -7.01
C ALA A 46 21.83 19.77 -5.92
N ASP A 47 20.60 19.98 -5.47
CA ASP A 47 19.92 19.32 -4.35
C ASP A 47 18.68 18.51 -4.76
N GLU A 48 18.43 18.38 -6.07
CA GLU A 48 17.28 17.66 -6.60
C GLU A 48 17.42 16.14 -6.38
N THR A 49 16.46 15.56 -5.68
CA THR A 49 16.40 14.10 -5.52
C THR A 49 15.60 13.50 -6.67
N GLU A 50 16.29 12.74 -7.53
CA GLU A 50 15.64 11.97 -8.59
C GLU A 50 15.26 10.56 -8.12
N VAL A 51 14.02 10.15 -8.39
CA VAL A 51 13.54 8.78 -8.11
C VAL A 51 13.04 8.14 -9.39
N GLY A 52 13.66 7.02 -9.78
CA GLY A 52 13.16 6.15 -10.84
C GLY A 52 12.06 5.24 -10.33
N VAL A 53 10.97 5.08 -11.08
CA VAL A 53 9.91 4.11 -10.81
C VAL A 53 9.60 3.32 -12.08
N LEU A 54 9.65 2.01 -11.98
CA LEU A 54 9.18 1.11 -13.02
C LEU A 54 7.71 0.78 -12.77
N THR A 55 6.93 0.56 -13.81
CA THR A 55 5.50 0.24 -13.68
C THR A 55 5.13 -0.92 -14.60
N ALA A 56 4.25 -1.77 -14.10
CA ALA A 56 3.55 -2.79 -14.86
C ALA A 56 2.05 -2.65 -14.57
N THR A 57 1.23 -2.55 -15.60
CA THR A 57 -0.22 -2.36 -15.42
C THR A 57 -1.04 -3.13 -16.44
N ASN A 58 -2.13 -3.73 -16.00
CA ASN A 58 -3.17 -4.33 -16.85
C ASN A 58 -4.40 -3.40 -16.97
N ARG A 59 -4.20 -2.09 -16.77
CA ARG A 59 -5.20 -1.07 -17.07
C ARG A 59 -5.19 -0.77 -18.58
N THR A 60 -6.36 -0.48 -19.15
CA THR A 60 -6.45 0.07 -20.51
C THR A 60 -5.82 1.45 -20.57
N ALA A 61 -4.97 1.70 -21.57
CA ALA A 61 -4.41 3.02 -21.83
C ALA A 61 -5.53 3.99 -22.25
N ASP A 62 -5.51 5.21 -21.70
CA ASP A 62 -6.37 6.30 -22.16
C ASP A 62 -5.59 7.10 -23.21
N THR A 63 -5.89 6.86 -24.48
CA THR A 63 -5.20 7.51 -25.62
C THR A 63 -5.60 8.96 -25.81
N VAL A 64 -6.71 9.40 -25.21
CA VAL A 64 -7.23 10.77 -25.35
C VAL A 64 -6.61 11.68 -24.30
N ARG A 65 -6.69 11.28 -23.02
CA ARG A 65 -6.16 12.08 -21.89
C ARG A 65 -4.71 11.75 -21.56
N GLY A 66 -4.20 10.64 -22.08
CA GLY A 66 -2.91 10.06 -21.67
C GLY A 66 -3.05 9.28 -20.35
N GLY A 67 -2.13 8.34 -20.12
CA GLY A 67 -2.14 7.51 -18.91
C GLY A 67 -3.05 6.29 -19.03
N PHE A 68 -3.71 5.92 -17.93
CA PHE A 68 -4.49 4.68 -17.83
C PHE A 68 -5.81 4.89 -17.10
N GLY A 69 -6.85 4.21 -17.59
CA GLY A 69 -8.18 4.20 -16.98
C GLY A 69 -8.35 3.14 -15.89
N SER A 70 -9.61 2.74 -15.69
CA SER A 70 -10.03 1.70 -14.74
C SER A 70 -10.59 0.45 -15.41
N ALA A 71 -10.47 0.34 -16.73
CA ALA A 71 -10.85 -0.87 -17.48
C ALA A 71 -9.67 -1.84 -17.58
N TRP A 72 -9.97 -3.13 -17.75
CA TRP A 72 -8.98 -4.19 -17.95
C TRP A 72 -8.40 -4.15 -19.36
N ALA A 73 -7.10 -4.38 -19.48
CA ALA A 73 -6.44 -4.74 -20.72
C ALA A 73 -6.03 -6.21 -20.70
N ASP A 74 -6.00 -6.84 -21.87
CA ASP A 74 -5.60 -8.25 -22.02
C ASP A 74 -4.11 -8.47 -21.70
N ASN A 75 -3.29 -7.44 -21.89
CA ASN A 75 -1.83 -7.51 -21.74
C ASN A 75 -1.33 -6.45 -20.76
N LEU A 76 -0.20 -6.77 -20.12
CA LEU A 76 0.55 -5.82 -19.31
C LEU A 76 1.22 -4.76 -20.19
N THR A 77 1.04 -3.50 -19.82
CA THR A 77 1.83 -2.37 -20.30
C THR A 77 2.93 -2.05 -19.30
N TYR A 78 4.14 -1.82 -19.79
CA TYR A 78 5.30 -1.50 -18.97
C TYR A 78 5.80 -0.10 -19.27
N GLU A 79 6.06 0.69 -18.23
CA GLU A 79 6.63 2.03 -18.37
C GLU A 79 7.69 2.28 -17.30
N GLN A 80 8.64 3.16 -17.62
CA GLN A 80 9.61 3.73 -16.70
C GLN A 80 9.31 5.22 -16.53
N TYR A 81 9.36 5.68 -15.29
CA TYR A 81 9.20 7.07 -14.91
C TYR A 81 10.43 7.55 -14.14
N ALA A 82 10.79 8.80 -14.34
CA ALA A 82 11.73 9.54 -13.51
C ALA A 82 10.99 10.68 -12.83
N PHE A 83 11.17 10.82 -11.52
CA PHE A 83 10.53 11.82 -10.68
C PHE A 83 11.55 12.81 -10.14
N SER A 84 11.21 14.09 -10.23
CA SER A 84 11.72 15.11 -9.32
C SER A 84 10.93 15.05 -8.02
N VAL A 85 11.64 14.96 -6.90
CA VAL A 85 11.06 14.89 -5.57
C VAL A 85 11.46 16.14 -4.78
N PRO A 86 10.50 16.85 -4.14
CA PRO A 86 10.82 18.04 -3.38
C PRO A 86 11.75 17.71 -2.19
N PRO A 87 12.72 18.57 -1.86
CA PRO A 87 13.62 18.36 -0.73
C PRO A 87 12.89 18.47 0.62
N ASP A 88 13.53 17.97 1.69
CA ASP A 88 13.10 18.15 3.09
C ASP A 88 11.63 17.83 3.41
N ARG A 89 11.09 16.77 2.79
CA ARG A 89 9.72 16.31 3.01
C ARG A 89 9.48 15.92 4.47
N LYS A 90 8.65 16.70 5.17
CA LYS A 90 8.28 16.44 6.56
C LYS A 90 7.14 15.43 6.73
N GLY A 91 6.40 15.10 5.67
CA GLY A 91 5.24 14.20 5.72
C GLY A 91 5.00 13.40 4.45
N THR A 92 3.91 12.63 4.47
CA THR A 92 3.48 11.72 3.40
C THR A 92 2.58 12.38 2.37
N THR A 93 2.19 13.65 2.58
CA THR A 93 1.37 14.39 1.63
C THR A 93 2.09 14.53 0.30
N ILE A 94 1.36 14.28 -0.77
CA ILE A 94 1.83 14.41 -2.14
C ILE A 94 1.22 15.69 -2.70
N ALA A 95 2.07 16.69 -2.95
CA ALA A 95 1.67 17.85 -3.72
C ALA A 95 1.94 17.55 -5.19
N TYR A 96 0.87 17.46 -5.98
CA TYR A 96 0.92 17.21 -7.42
C TYR A 96 1.30 18.49 -8.18
N PRO A 97 1.87 18.38 -9.39
CA PRO A 97 2.08 19.53 -10.27
C PRO A 97 0.79 20.30 -10.52
N THR A 98 0.89 21.62 -10.44
CA THR A 98 -0.12 22.57 -10.90
C THR A 98 0.31 23.25 -12.19
N SER A 99 -0.50 24.16 -12.74
CA SER A 99 -0.13 24.96 -13.92
C SER A 99 1.17 25.74 -13.74
N THR A 100 1.48 26.14 -12.50
CA THR A 100 2.77 26.68 -12.11
C THR A 100 3.46 25.64 -11.23
N LEU A 101 4.57 25.08 -11.71
CA LEU A 101 5.33 24.04 -11.02
C LEU A 101 6.33 24.66 -10.04
N ASP A 102 6.30 24.19 -8.80
CA ASP A 102 7.29 24.52 -7.76
C ASP A 102 8.02 23.24 -7.31
N PRO A 103 9.22 22.96 -7.85
CA PRO A 103 10.00 21.76 -7.51
C PRO A 103 10.42 21.68 -6.03
N GLU A 104 10.39 22.80 -5.28
CA GLU A 104 10.69 22.78 -3.83
C GLU A 104 9.56 22.17 -3.02
N ARG A 105 8.36 22.07 -3.60
CA ARG A 105 7.15 21.68 -2.88
C ARG A 105 6.39 20.54 -3.55
N GLN A 106 6.52 20.39 -4.86
CA GLN A 106 5.72 19.49 -5.67
C GLN A 106 6.58 18.38 -6.25
N PHE A 107 6.02 17.18 -6.29
CA PHE A 107 6.56 16.13 -7.15
C PHE A 107 6.32 16.49 -8.60
N ALA A 108 7.20 16.04 -9.50
CA ALA A 108 6.94 16.10 -10.92
C ALA A 108 7.52 14.89 -11.65
N VAL A 109 6.81 14.41 -12.66
CA VAL A 109 7.39 13.50 -13.65
C VAL A 109 8.31 14.32 -14.54
N ILE A 110 9.59 13.96 -14.61
CA ILE A 110 10.61 14.59 -15.47
C ILE A 110 11.03 13.67 -16.63
N GLY A 111 10.67 12.38 -16.57
CA GLY A 111 10.89 11.43 -17.63
C GLY A 111 9.80 10.35 -17.64
N ARG A 112 9.40 9.91 -18.83
CA ARG A 112 8.45 8.82 -19.04
C ARG A 112 8.82 8.07 -20.30
N LYS A 113 8.88 6.74 -20.23
CA LYS A 113 9.20 5.87 -21.36
C LYS A 113 8.39 4.59 -21.30
N GLN A 114 7.71 4.23 -22.39
CA GLN A 114 7.11 2.90 -22.53
C GLN A 114 8.18 1.88 -22.92
N LEU A 115 8.10 0.68 -22.33
CA LEU A 115 9.06 -0.39 -22.52
C LEU A 115 8.35 -1.65 -23.05
N ALA A 116 9.04 -2.38 -23.92
CA ALA A 116 8.70 -3.77 -24.18
C ALA A 116 9.01 -4.62 -22.93
N LYS A 117 8.35 -5.79 -22.79
CA LYS A 117 8.50 -6.67 -21.61
C LYS A 117 9.97 -7.00 -21.30
N ASP A 118 10.74 -7.43 -22.30
CA ASP A 118 12.14 -7.83 -22.09
C ASP A 118 13.01 -6.63 -21.70
N ALA A 119 12.76 -5.47 -22.31
CA ALA A 119 13.45 -4.22 -21.95
C ALA A 119 13.10 -3.76 -20.52
N PHE A 120 11.85 -3.96 -20.08
CA PHE A 120 11.43 -3.70 -18.71
C PHE A 120 12.12 -4.62 -17.72
N VAL A 121 12.21 -5.93 -18.01
CA VAL A 121 12.93 -6.88 -17.14
C VAL A 121 14.40 -6.50 -17.06
N GLU A 122 15.06 -6.21 -18.19
CA GLU A 122 16.46 -5.77 -18.19
C GLU A 122 16.66 -4.50 -17.37
N GLU A 123 15.75 -3.53 -17.47
CA GLU A 123 15.83 -2.31 -16.67
C GLU A 123 15.64 -2.58 -15.17
N ALA A 124 14.68 -3.45 -14.80
CA ALA A 124 14.50 -3.89 -13.43
C ALA A 124 15.77 -4.56 -12.89
N LEU A 125 16.45 -5.39 -13.70
CA LEU A 125 17.70 -6.05 -13.33
C LEU A 125 18.89 -5.10 -13.21
N ARG A 126 18.90 -3.97 -13.94
CA ARG A 126 19.91 -2.91 -13.76
C ARG A 126 19.69 -2.12 -12.47
N SER A 127 18.42 -1.94 -12.10
CA SER A 127 18.01 -1.19 -10.92
C SER A 127 17.94 -2.02 -9.63
N VAL A 128 18.33 -3.30 -9.67
CA VAL A 128 18.29 -4.20 -8.52
C VAL A 128 19.20 -3.66 -7.40
N GLN A 129 18.79 -3.86 -6.14
CA GLN A 129 19.60 -3.48 -4.99
C GLN A 129 20.91 -4.28 -4.93
N PRO A 130 21.96 -3.78 -4.24
CA PRO A 130 23.24 -4.47 -4.12
C PRO A 130 23.15 -5.92 -3.59
N ASP A 131 22.12 -6.22 -2.78
CA ASP A 131 21.86 -7.56 -2.25
C ASP A 131 21.01 -8.45 -3.18
N GLY A 132 20.65 -7.96 -4.37
CA GLY A 132 19.79 -8.65 -5.33
C GLY A 132 18.28 -8.50 -5.07
N THR A 133 17.86 -7.53 -4.23
CA THR A 133 16.45 -7.28 -3.92
C THR A 133 15.76 -6.38 -4.94
N ILE A 134 14.53 -6.74 -5.31
CA ILE A 134 13.58 -5.89 -6.04
C ILE A 134 12.37 -5.62 -5.15
N GLY A 135 11.92 -4.36 -5.09
CA GLY A 135 10.67 -3.99 -4.42
C GLY A 135 9.51 -3.87 -5.43
N ILE A 136 8.38 -4.53 -5.14
CA ILE A 136 7.13 -4.39 -5.89
C ILE A 136 6.05 -3.85 -4.94
N PHE A 137 5.49 -2.69 -5.27
CA PHE A 137 4.35 -2.12 -4.57
C PHE A 137 3.05 -2.42 -5.32
N VAL A 138 2.05 -2.95 -4.61
CA VAL A 138 0.71 -3.22 -5.11
C VAL A 138 -0.27 -2.32 -4.35
N HIS A 139 -0.84 -1.34 -5.05
CA HIS A 139 -1.71 -0.34 -4.44
C HIS A 139 -3.04 -0.93 -3.94
N GLY A 140 -3.71 -0.20 -3.06
CA GLY A 140 -5.01 -0.57 -2.50
C GLY A 140 -6.21 -0.15 -3.36
N TYR A 141 -7.37 -0.23 -2.73
CA TYR A 141 -8.68 0.19 -3.22
C TYR A 141 -8.76 1.70 -3.47
N ASN A 142 -9.60 2.14 -4.42
CA ASN A 142 -9.86 3.57 -4.71
C ASN A 142 -8.60 4.36 -5.11
N TYR A 143 -7.70 3.74 -5.85
CA TYR A 143 -6.53 4.38 -6.46
C TYR A 143 -6.71 4.59 -7.97
N SER A 144 -6.45 5.81 -8.43
CA SER A 144 -6.13 6.05 -9.84
C SER A 144 -4.70 5.57 -10.16
N TYR A 145 -4.37 5.43 -11.44
CA TYR A 145 -3.00 5.09 -11.85
C TYR A 145 -1.98 6.14 -11.36
N GLN A 146 -2.32 7.43 -11.49
CA GLN A 146 -1.45 8.55 -11.13
C GLN A 146 -1.18 8.58 -9.62
N GLU A 147 -2.22 8.37 -8.80
CA GLU A 147 -2.06 8.35 -7.35
C GLU A 147 -1.19 7.18 -6.90
N ALA A 148 -1.36 6.00 -7.51
CA ALA A 148 -0.55 4.83 -7.19
C ALA A 148 0.93 5.03 -7.58
N LEU A 149 1.16 5.66 -8.73
CA LEU A 149 2.49 5.99 -9.22
C LEU A 149 3.20 7.00 -8.30
N TYR A 150 2.57 8.13 -8.02
CA TYR A 150 3.15 9.15 -7.15
C TYR A 150 3.33 8.64 -5.72
N ARG A 151 2.43 7.77 -5.23
CA ARG A 151 2.59 7.12 -3.93
C ARG A 151 3.81 6.21 -3.90
N THR A 152 4.05 5.44 -4.96
CA THR A 152 5.27 4.61 -5.09
C THR A 152 6.53 5.47 -5.08
N ALA A 153 6.55 6.57 -5.83
CA ALA A 153 7.67 7.51 -5.86
C ALA A 153 7.92 8.13 -4.48
N GLN A 154 6.87 8.56 -3.78
CA GLN A 154 6.96 9.08 -2.42
C GLN A 154 7.53 8.05 -1.44
N ILE A 155 7.05 6.80 -1.49
CA ILE A 155 7.54 5.74 -0.60
C ILE A 155 9.02 5.47 -0.87
N ALA A 156 9.45 5.41 -2.13
CA ALA A 156 10.85 5.18 -2.46
C ALA A 156 11.76 6.32 -2.02
N ALA A 157 11.33 7.57 -2.21
CA ALA A 157 12.05 8.74 -1.73
C ALA A 157 12.20 8.72 -0.20
N ASP A 158 11.08 8.57 0.51
CA ASP A 158 11.06 8.63 1.98
C ASP A 158 11.81 7.44 2.60
N ALA A 159 11.77 6.26 1.98
CA ALA A 159 12.53 5.08 2.40
C ALA A 159 14.01 5.11 1.98
N LYS A 160 14.43 6.12 1.19
CA LYS A 160 15.76 6.18 0.56
C LYS A 160 16.10 4.86 -0.13
N MET A 161 15.13 4.31 -0.85
CA MET A 161 15.21 2.98 -1.41
C MET A 161 16.36 2.92 -2.42
N PRO A 162 17.33 2.00 -2.26
CA PRO A 162 18.30 1.77 -3.32
C PRO A 162 17.60 1.13 -4.52
N GLY A 163 17.94 1.56 -5.73
CA GLY A 163 17.31 1.06 -6.95
C GLY A 163 15.94 1.66 -7.24
N ALA A 164 15.28 1.15 -8.29
CA ALA A 164 13.96 1.61 -8.70
C ALA A 164 12.88 0.60 -8.25
N PRO A 165 11.90 0.99 -7.41
CA PRO A 165 10.77 0.12 -7.13
C PRO A 165 9.93 -0.10 -8.40
N ILE A 166 9.17 -1.18 -8.39
CA ILE A 166 8.15 -1.47 -9.40
C ILE A 166 6.77 -1.22 -8.79
N LEU A 167 5.96 -0.37 -9.42
CA LEU A 167 4.52 -0.33 -9.17
C LEU A 167 3.83 -1.41 -10.03
N PHE A 168 3.09 -2.32 -9.38
CA PHE A 168 2.05 -3.07 -10.07
C PHE A 168 0.71 -2.36 -9.89
N SER A 169 0.17 -1.82 -10.97
CA SER A 169 -1.08 -1.05 -10.97
C SER A 169 -2.21 -1.84 -11.60
N TRP A 170 -3.15 -2.30 -10.77
CA TRP A 170 -4.36 -3.00 -11.21
C TRP A 170 -5.53 -2.01 -11.38
N PRO A 171 -6.58 -2.31 -12.16
CA PRO A 171 -7.60 -1.35 -12.57
C PRO A 171 -8.66 -1.11 -11.49
N SER A 172 -8.24 -0.50 -10.38
CA SER A 172 -9.19 0.09 -9.43
C SER A 172 -9.99 1.20 -10.13
N ALA A 173 -11.28 1.24 -9.83
CA ALA A 173 -12.26 2.21 -10.29
C ALA A 173 -11.95 3.63 -9.85
N ALA A 174 -11.05 3.81 -8.86
CA ALA A 174 -10.78 5.11 -8.27
C ALA A 174 -12.09 5.77 -7.79
N ALA A 175 -12.96 5.00 -7.12
CA ALA A 175 -14.23 5.50 -6.61
C ALA A 175 -14.60 4.89 -5.26
N VAL A 176 -15.08 5.73 -4.33
CA VAL A 176 -15.54 5.33 -2.98
C VAL A 176 -16.73 4.35 -3.02
N ALA A 177 -17.54 4.39 -4.08
CA ALA A 177 -18.63 3.42 -4.27
C ALA A 177 -18.17 2.12 -4.96
N GLY A 178 -16.94 2.07 -5.46
CA GLY A 178 -16.42 1.00 -6.31
C GLY A 178 -15.91 -0.25 -5.58
N TYR A 179 -16.17 -0.41 -4.28
CA TYR A 179 -15.53 -1.44 -3.44
C TYR A 179 -15.64 -2.87 -4.02
N VAL A 180 -16.84 -3.28 -4.43
CA VAL A 180 -17.06 -4.64 -4.97
C VAL A 180 -16.40 -4.80 -6.34
N ALA A 181 -16.53 -3.80 -7.21
CA ALA A 181 -15.90 -3.82 -8.53
C ALA A 181 -14.36 -3.87 -8.42
N ASP A 182 -13.79 -3.14 -7.48
CA ASP A 182 -12.36 -3.15 -7.18
C ASP A 182 -11.90 -4.52 -6.66
N ARG A 183 -12.72 -5.21 -5.86
CA ARG A 183 -12.41 -6.56 -5.38
C ARG A 183 -12.32 -7.56 -6.53
N ASP A 184 -13.27 -7.50 -7.47
CA ASP A 184 -13.27 -8.34 -8.66
C ASP A 184 -12.10 -8.01 -9.60
N ALA A 185 -11.83 -6.71 -9.80
CA ALA A 185 -10.71 -6.24 -10.61
C ALA A 185 -9.35 -6.64 -10.02
N ALA A 186 -9.20 -6.58 -8.70
CA ALA A 186 -8.02 -7.07 -8.00
C ALA A 186 -7.85 -8.57 -8.25
N LEU A 187 -8.89 -9.38 -8.03
CA LEU A 187 -8.83 -10.83 -8.25
C LEU A 187 -8.53 -11.20 -9.71
N ALA A 188 -9.13 -10.50 -10.69
CA ALA A 188 -8.86 -10.68 -12.11
C ALA A 188 -7.40 -10.35 -12.49
N SER A 189 -6.73 -9.49 -11.71
CA SER A 189 -5.35 -9.07 -11.94
C SER A 189 -4.31 -10.06 -11.39
N ARG A 190 -4.73 -11.13 -10.71
CA ARG A 190 -3.86 -12.14 -10.06
C ARG A 190 -2.82 -12.74 -11.01
N SER A 191 -3.25 -13.15 -12.20
CA SER A 191 -2.37 -13.78 -13.19
C SER A 191 -1.38 -12.80 -13.81
N ALA A 192 -1.73 -11.51 -13.88
CA ALA A 192 -0.82 -10.49 -14.36
C ALA A 192 0.29 -10.22 -13.33
N LEU A 193 -0.04 -10.15 -12.04
CA LEU A 193 0.97 -10.01 -10.98
C LEU A 193 1.86 -11.27 -10.89
N ASP A 194 1.29 -12.46 -11.01
CA ASP A 194 2.05 -13.73 -11.14
C ASP A 194 3.07 -13.64 -12.29
N SER A 195 2.61 -13.28 -13.50
CA SER A 195 3.48 -13.19 -14.67
C SER A 195 4.64 -12.22 -14.47
N LEU A 196 4.39 -11.07 -13.84
CA LEU A 196 5.42 -10.10 -13.50
C LEU A 196 6.47 -10.70 -12.55
N VAL A 197 6.02 -11.24 -11.41
CA VAL A 197 6.91 -11.81 -10.37
C VAL A 197 7.71 -12.98 -10.95
N THR A 198 7.06 -13.87 -11.69
CA THR A 198 7.69 -15.00 -12.39
C THR A 198 8.78 -14.49 -13.34
N SER A 199 8.50 -13.48 -14.17
CA SER A 199 9.46 -12.96 -15.14
C SER A 199 10.70 -12.35 -14.46
N LEU A 200 10.52 -11.61 -13.37
CA LEU A 200 11.63 -11.02 -12.60
C LEU A 200 12.45 -12.09 -11.88
N SER A 201 11.79 -13.10 -11.32
CA SER A 201 12.45 -14.19 -10.59
C SER A 201 13.32 -15.09 -11.46
N ALA A 202 13.15 -15.09 -12.79
CA ALA A 202 13.87 -15.95 -13.71
C ALA A 202 15.39 -15.66 -13.73
N SER A 203 15.79 -14.43 -13.43
CA SER A 203 17.20 -14.04 -13.40
C SER A 203 17.90 -14.47 -12.10
N GLY A 204 19.12 -14.98 -12.23
CA GLY A 204 19.99 -15.28 -11.08
C GLY A 204 20.46 -14.05 -10.30
N LYS A 205 20.34 -12.84 -10.88
CA LYS A 205 20.63 -11.56 -10.21
C LYS A 205 19.60 -11.24 -9.12
N VAL A 206 18.35 -11.67 -9.31
CA VAL A 206 17.27 -11.45 -8.34
C VAL A 206 17.35 -12.53 -7.27
N LYS A 207 17.74 -12.11 -6.07
CA LYS A 207 17.82 -12.95 -4.87
C LYS A 207 16.55 -12.88 -4.04
N ARG A 208 15.84 -11.76 -4.11
CA ARG A 208 14.65 -11.51 -3.31
C ARG A 208 13.70 -10.54 -4.01
N ILE A 209 12.40 -10.78 -3.89
CA ILE A 209 11.35 -9.87 -4.31
C ILE A 209 10.53 -9.51 -3.08
N VAL A 210 10.64 -8.26 -2.63
CA VAL A 210 9.75 -7.71 -1.60
C VAL A 210 8.43 -7.37 -2.28
N LEU A 211 7.39 -8.14 -1.98
CA LEU A 211 6.05 -7.95 -2.53
C LEU A 211 5.18 -7.27 -1.48
N PHE A 212 5.05 -5.95 -1.62
CA PHE A 212 4.37 -5.08 -0.66
C PHE A 212 2.96 -4.76 -1.14
N GLY A 213 1.94 -5.31 -0.48
CA GLY A 213 0.53 -5.07 -0.81
C GLY A 213 -0.15 -4.18 0.23
N HIS A 214 -0.77 -3.07 -0.21
CA HIS A 214 -1.59 -2.23 0.67
C HIS A 214 -3.07 -2.58 0.55
N SER A 215 -3.78 -2.71 1.67
CA SER A 215 -5.24 -2.84 1.69
C SER A 215 -5.73 -3.98 0.80
N MET A 216 -6.61 -3.70 -0.17
CA MET A 216 -7.08 -4.64 -1.18
C MET A 216 -5.97 -5.14 -2.14
N GLY A 217 -4.88 -4.39 -2.30
CA GLY A 217 -3.66 -4.87 -2.94
C GLY A 217 -3.00 -6.00 -2.16
N GLY A 218 -3.15 -6.02 -0.83
CA GLY A 218 -2.73 -7.15 0.00
C GLY A 218 -3.54 -8.42 -0.26
N PHE A 219 -4.85 -8.28 -0.50
CA PHE A 219 -5.70 -9.39 -0.94
C PHE A 219 -5.20 -9.98 -2.27
N LEU A 220 -4.92 -9.12 -3.24
CA LEU A 220 -4.34 -9.52 -4.53
C LEU A 220 -3.00 -10.24 -4.37
N VAL A 221 -2.09 -9.69 -3.55
CA VAL A 221 -0.80 -10.31 -3.26
C VAL A 221 -0.97 -11.73 -2.70
N MET A 222 -1.83 -11.92 -1.70
CA MET A 222 -2.10 -13.23 -1.11
C MET A 222 -2.68 -14.22 -2.13
N GLU A 223 -3.60 -13.76 -2.96
CA GLU A 223 -4.16 -14.56 -4.06
C GLU A 223 -3.09 -14.97 -5.08
N THR A 224 -2.18 -14.07 -5.46
CA THR A 224 -1.07 -14.40 -6.37
C THR A 224 -0.09 -15.40 -5.75
N VAL A 225 0.29 -15.24 -4.48
CA VAL A 225 1.18 -16.20 -3.79
C VAL A 225 0.52 -17.57 -3.69
N ARG A 226 -0.77 -17.62 -3.36
CA ARG A 226 -1.57 -18.85 -3.37
C ARG A 226 -1.57 -19.51 -4.76
N GLN A 227 -1.79 -18.74 -5.82
CA GLN A 227 -1.74 -19.26 -7.20
C GLN A 227 -0.37 -19.86 -7.53
N LEU A 228 0.73 -19.16 -7.23
CA LEU A 228 2.09 -19.66 -7.45
C LEU A 228 2.35 -20.98 -6.70
N LYS A 229 1.89 -21.10 -5.46
CA LYS A 229 1.99 -22.34 -4.67
C LYS A 229 1.21 -23.49 -5.28
N LEU A 230 -0.02 -23.25 -5.74
CA LEU A 230 -0.84 -24.26 -6.41
C LEU A 230 -0.30 -24.68 -7.79
N GLN A 231 0.47 -23.81 -8.44
CA GLN A 231 1.21 -24.12 -9.67
C GLN A 231 2.57 -24.80 -9.42
N HIS A 232 2.91 -25.12 -8.16
CA HIS A 232 4.20 -25.69 -7.77
C HIS A 232 5.42 -24.82 -8.14
N ARG A 233 5.26 -23.48 -8.14
CA ARG A 233 6.33 -22.51 -8.42
C ARG A 233 7.15 -22.17 -7.18
N ASP A 234 7.66 -23.21 -6.50
CA ASP A 234 8.49 -23.06 -5.31
C ASP A 234 9.79 -22.28 -5.59
N ASP A 235 10.29 -22.31 -6.83
CA ASP A 235 11.41 -21.51 -7.32
C ASP A 235 11.15 -20.00 -7.23
N VAL A 236 9.92 -19.59 -7.53
CA VAL A 236 9.47 -18.18 -7.47
C VAL A 236 9.15 -17.80 -6.03
N VAL A 237 8.31 -18.62 -5.38
CA VAL A 237 7.86 -18.38 -4.00
C VAL A 237 9.05 -18.32 -3.03
N GLY A 238 10.09 -19.11 -3.27
CA GLY A 238 11.31 -19.11 -2.48
C GLY A 238 12.07 -17.78 -2.46
N LYS A 239 11.81 -16.88 -3.43
CA LYS A 239 12.39 -15.54 -3.48
C LYS A 239 11.49 -14.47 -2.87
N LEU A 240 10.27 -14.80 -2.47
CA LEU A 240 9.30 -13.81 -2.00
C LEU A 240 9.51 -13.43 -0.52
N ALA A 241 9.48 -12.14 -0.26
CA ALA A 241 9.26 -11.56 1.06
C ALA A 241 7.96 -10.76 1.00
N VAL A 242 6.89 -11.28 1.61
CA VAL A 242 5.54 -10.72 1.51
C VAL A 242 5.29 -9.79 2.69
N ILE A 243 4.93 -8.54 2.41
CA ILE A 243 4.56 -7.54 3.41
C ILE A 243 3.18 -6.99 3.06
N LEU A 244 2.23 -7.12 3.97
CA LEU A 244 0.86 -6.67 3.80
C LEU A 244 0.57 -5.50 4.74
N ALA A 245 0.27 -4.33 4.20
CA ALA A 245 -0.02 -3.13 4.97
C ALA A 245 -1.52 -2.87 5.05
N ALA A 246 -2.06 -2.78 6.27
CA ALA A 246 -3.49 -2.63 6.53
C ALA A 246 -4.36 -3.57 5.66
N PRO A 247 -4.05 -4.88 5.58
CA PRO A 247 -4.69 -5.79 4.61
C PRO A 247 -6.21 -5.84 4.78
N ASP A 248 -6.92 -5.48 3.70
CA ASP A 248 -8.37 -5.62 3.62
C ASP A 248 -8.75 -7.03 3.17
N ILE A 249 -8.45 -7.99 4.04
CA ILE A 249 -8.74 -9.41 3.85
C ILE A 249 -9.62 -9.85 5.02
N ASP A 250 -10.69 -10.54 4.69
CA ASP A 250 -11.47 -11.29 5.67
C ASP A 250 -10.59 -12.32 6.40
N VAL A 251 -10.69 -12.42 7.72
CA VAL A 251 -9.81 -13.31 8.51
C VAL A 251 -9.94 -14.78 8.11
N ASP A 252 -11.13 -15.26 7.75
CA ASP A 252 -11.34 -16.66 7.36
C ASP A 252 -10.86 -16.92 5.93
N VAL A 253 -11.00 -15.95 5.04
CA VAL A 253 -10.34 -15.97 3.72
C VAL A 253 -8.83 -16.05 3.88
N PHE A 254 -8.24 -15.19 4.73
CA PHE A 254 -6.80 -15.20 4.97
C PHE A 254 -6.31 -16.52 5.54
N ARG A 255 -7.02 -17.09 6.53
CA ARG A 255 -6.74 -18.45 7.04
C ARG A 255 -6.82 -19.50 5.94
N SER A 256 -7.78 -19.41 5.03
CA SER A 256 -7.86 -20.33 3.89
C SER A 256 -6.71 -20.16 2.93
N GLN A 257 -6.30 -18.93 2.64
CA GLN A 257 -5.13 -18.65 1.80
C GLN A 257 -3.86 -19.22 2.42
N LEU A 258 -3.66 -19.06 3.74
CA LEU A 258 -2.51 -19.62 4.45
C LEU A 258 -2.46 -21.15 4.40
N ARG A 259 -3.60 -21.83 4.53
CA ARG A 259 -3.66 -23.31 4.37
C ARG A 259 -3.21 -23.76 2.99
N ASP A 260 -3.64 -23.06 1.94
CA ASP A 260 -3.29 -23.39 0.56
C ASP A 260 -1.84 -23.00 0.22
N ILE A 261 -1.34 -21.90 0.78
CA ILE A 261 0.05 -21.45 0.61
C ILE A 261 1.02 -22.38 1.35
N GLY A 262 0.63 -22.86 2.53
CA GLY A 262 1.49 -23.64 3.41
C GLY A 262 2.68 -22.81 3.93
N ARG A 263 3.79 -23.49 4.21
CA ARG A 263 4.96 -22.85 4.81
C ARG A 263 5.76 -22.04 3.78
N MET A 264 5.90 -20.75 4.05
CA MET A 264 6.79 -19.84 3.33
C MET A 264 8.22 -19.89 3.90
N PRO A 265 9.29 -19.75 3.08
CA PRO A 265 10.67 -19.64 3.59
C PRO A 265 10.90 -18.38 4.42
N THR A 266 10.33 -17.26 4.00
CA THR A 266 10.27 -16.00 4.74
C THR A 266 8.86 -15.85 5.32
N PRO A 267 8.69 -15.64 6.64
CA PRO A 267 7.40 -15.32 7.23
C PRO A 267 6.67 -14.18 6.51
N ILE A 268 5.35 -14.27 6.43
CA ILE A 268 4.52 -13.17 5.91
C ILE A 268 4.42 -12.10 7.01
N SER A 269 4.72 -10.85 6.67
CA SER A 269 4.60 -9.71 7.57
C SER A 269 3.30 -8.96 7.37
N LEU A 270 2.57 -8.73 8.46
CA LEU A 270 1.32 -7.98 8.52
C LEU A 270 1.58 -6.68 9.28
N LEU A 271 1.41 -5.54 8.63
CA LEU A 271 1.39 -4.24 9.30
C LEU A 271 -0.06 -3.91 9.62
N VAL A 272 -0.42 -3.99 10.90
CA VAL A 272 -1.81 -3.86 11.38
C VAL A 272 -2.00 -2.59 12.18
N SER A 273 -3.24 -2.11 12.22
CA SER A 273 -3.63 -1.03 13.09
C SER A 273 -5.07 -1.22 13.57
N LYS A 274 -5.24 -1.36 14.88
CA LYS A 274 -6.53 -1.70 15.49
C LYS A 274 -7.61 -0.62 15.32
N ASP A 275 -7.18 0.64 15.20
CA ASP A 275 -8.05 1.81 15.08
C ASP A 275 -8.27 2.27 13.62
N ASP A 276 -7.86 1.46 12.62
CA ASP A 276 -8.07 1.75 11.20
C ASP A 276 -9.57 1.84 10.87
N ARG A 277 -10.03 3.06 10.56
CA ARG A 277 -11.43 3.38 10.30
C ARG A 277 -11.87 3.02 8.88
N ALA A 278 -10.95 2.97 7.92
CA ALA A 278 -11.29 2.54 6.56
C ALA A 278 -11.68 1.06 6.55
N LEU A 279 -10.97 0.24 7.33
CA LEU A 279 -11.26 -1.17 7.49
C LEU A 279 -12.53 -1.45 8.33
N VAL A 280 -12.99 -0.49 9.16
CA VAL A 280 -14.34 -0.56 9.75
C VAL A 280 -15.39 -0.47 8.64
N ALA A 281 -15.26 0.49 7.73
CA ALA A 281 -16.20 0.66 6.63
C ALA A 281 -16.19 -0.55 5.68
N SER A 282 -15.01 -1.11 5.36
CA SER A 282 -14.92 -2.31 4.53
C SER A 282 -15.52 -3.55 5.22
N SER A 283 -15.39 -3.66 6.54
CA SER A 283 -16.03 -4.70 7.35
C SER A 283 -17.55 -4.60 7.26
N PHE A 284 -18.10 -3.39 7.44
CA PHE A 284 -19.53 -3.12 7.32
C PHE A 284 -20.06 -3.52 5.93
N ILE A 285 -19.40 -3.08 4.85
CA ILE A 285 -19.81 -3.39 3.46
C ILE A 285 -19.84 -4.91 3.21
N ALA A 286 -18.95 -5.68 3.86
CA ALA A 286 -18.88 -7.13 3.69
C ALA A 286 -19.62 -7.94 4.76
N GLY A 287 -20.55 -7.32 5.48
CA GLY A 287 -21.40 -8.00 6.45
C GLY A 287 -20.73 -8.22 7.81
N GLU A 288 -20.08 -7.19 8.35
CA GLU A 288 -19.49 -7.15 9.71
C GLU A 288 -18.39 -8.18 9.97
N ARG A 289 -17.67 -8.57 8.92
CA ARG A 289 -16.60 -9.58 9.04
C ARG A 289 -15.27 -8.94 9.44
N PRO A 290 -14.53 -9.51 10.41
CA PRO A 290 -13.23 -8.98 10.82
C PRO A 290 -12.21 -8.91 9.68
N ARG A 291 -11.39 -7.85 9.69
CA ARG A 291 -10.32 -7.62 8.71
C ARG A 291 -8.95 -7.85 9.32
N VAL A 292 -8.07 -8.53 8.60
CA VAL A 292 -6.68 -8.81 9.02
C VAL A 292 -5.92 -7.53 9.36
N GLY A 293 -6.16 -6.42 8.65
CA GLY A 293 -5.48 -5.15 8.94
C GLY A 293 -5.84 -4.53 10.28
N ARG A 294 -6.90 -5.00 10.96
CA ARG A 294 -7.37 -4.49 12.26
C ARG A 294 -7.12 -5.42 13.44
N LEU A 295 -6.31 -6.47 13.26
CA LEU A 295 -6.00 -7.39 14.34
C LEU A 295 -5.40 -6.66 15.56
N ASP A 296 -5.91 -6.95 16.75
CA ASP A 296 -5.32 -6.49 17.99
C ASP A 296 -4.26 -7.49 18.45
N ILE A 297 -3.01 -7.07 18.46
CA ILE A 297 -1.87 -7.90 18.85
C ILE A 297 -1.86 -8.25 20.35
N ASN A 298 -2.70 -7.60 21.17
CA ASN A 298 -2.84 -7.90 22.60
C ASN A 298 -3.91 -8.97 22.87
N ASP A 299 -4.64 -9.41 21.84
CA ASP A 299 -5.53 -10.56 21.94
C ASP A 299 -4.70 -11.86 21.94
N PRO A 300 -4.78 -12.68 23.00
CA PRO A 300 -4.03 -13.94 23.09
C PRO A 300 -4.28 -14.89 21.91
N VAL A 301 -5.48 -14.86 21.31
CA VAL A 301 -5.82 -15.69 20.15
C VAL A 301 -5.02 -15.25 18.93
N ILE A 302 -4.80 -13.94 18.77
CA ILE A 302 -4.01 -13.38 17.66
C ILE A 302 -2.53 -13.64 17.87
N GLU A 303 -2.03 -13.49 19.09
CA GLU A 303 -0.64 -13.80 19.44
C GLU A 303 -0.32 -15.29 19.16
N GLU A 304 -1.16 -16.21 19.64
CA GLU A 304 -1.02 -17.64 19.40
C GLU A 304 -1.11 -17.96 17.90
N ALA A 305 -2.08 -17.39 17.19
CA ALA A 305 -2.23 -17.57 15.76
C ALA A 305 -1.01 -17.06 14.97
N ALA A 306 -0.43 -15.92 15.36
CA ALA A 306 0.76 -15.37 14.71
C ALA A 306 1.95 -16.36 14.78
N VAL A 307 2.16 -16.99 15.94
CA VAL A 307 3.22 -18.00 16.10
C VAL A 307 2.88 -19.27 15.33
N LYS A 308 1.66 -19.79 15.50
CA LYS A 308 1.19 -21.04 14.86
C LYS A 308 1.26 -20.98 13.34
N GLU A 309 0.77 -19.89 12.75
CA GLU A 309 0.74 -19.67 11.31
C GLU A 309 2.07 -19.09 10.77
N ARG A 310 3.08 -18.93 11.64
CA ARG A 310 4.41 -18.38 11.30
C ARG A 310 4.35 -17.00 10.63
N LEU A 311 3.55 -16.11 11.18
CA LEU A 311 3.38 -14.73 10.72
C LEU A 311 4.21 -13.77 11.58
N ARG A 312 4.54 -12.61 11.01
CA ARG A 312 5.00 -11.43 11.76
C ARG A 312 3.86 -10.43 11.80
N VAL A 313 3.23 -10.24 12.95
CA VAL A 313 2.15 -9.25 13.09
C VAL A 313 2.73 -8.03 13.78
N ILE A 314 2.81 -6.91 13.06
CA ILE A 314 3.46 -5.69 13.52
C ILE A 314 2.39 -4.61 13.67
N ASP A 315 2.13 -4.22 14.91
CA ASP A 315 1.26 -3.10 15.22
C ASP A 315 1.98 -1.78 14.91
N ILE A 316 1.44 -1.04 13.95
CA ILE A 316 1.92 0.27 13.51
C ILE A 316 0.97 1.40 13.92
N THR A 317 0.05 1.16 14.86
CA THR A 317 -0.95 2.15 15.31
C THR A 317 -0.31 3.43 15.84
N SER A 318 0.90 3.35 16.39
CA SER A 318 1.68 4.50 16.88
C SER A 318 2.16 5.44 15.76
N ILE A 319 2.18 4.98 14.50
CA ILE A 319 2.58 5.78 13.35
C ILE A 319 1.48 6.79 13.04
N GLN A 320 1.91 8.02 12.75
CA GLN A 320 1.01 9.08 12.33
C GLN A 320 0.43 8.80 10.93
N ALA A 321 -0.90 8.85 10.83
CA ALA A 321 -1.64 8.80 9.58
C ALA A 321 -1.82 10.20 8.99
N SER A 322 -1.94 10.31 7.67
CA SER A 322 -2.25 11.59 6.99
C SER A 322 -3.64 11.64 6.36
N ASP A 323 -4.31 10.50 6.25
CA ASP A 323 -5.65 10.37 5.68
C ASP A 323 -6.82 10.62 6.67
N GLY A 324 -6.52 10.79 7.96
CA GLY A 324 -7.51 10.92 9.04
C GLY A 324 -8.32 9.64 9.34
N LEU A 325 -8.02 8.53 8.65
CA LEU A 325 -8.66 7.23 8.81
C LEU A 325 -7.73 6.20 9.45
N GLY A 326 -6.42 6.43 9.41
CA GLY A 326 -5.44 5.50 9.94
C GLY A 326 -4.93 4.46 8.93
N HIS A 327 -5.41 4.52 7.69
CA HIS A 327 -5.23 3.48 6.67
C HIS A 327 -3.95 3.65 5.84
N ASP A 328 -3.36 4.86 5.88
CA ASP A 328 -2.15 5.23 5.16
C ASP A 328 -0.87 5.26 6.02
N ARG A 329 -0.93 4.80 7.28
CA ARG A 329 0.22 4.80 8.20
C ARG A 329 1.49 4.16 7.62
N TYR A 330 1.33 3.19 6.73
CA TYR A 330 2.44 2.55 6.02
C TYR A 330 3.28 3.54 5.19
N ALA A 331 2.67 4.60 4.66
CA ALA A 331 3.38 5.63 3.90
C ALA A 331 4.30 6.44 4.82
N SER A 332 3.89 6.67 6.08
CA SER A 332 4.72 7.34 7.09
C SER A 332 5.81 6.41 7.60
N LEU A 333 5.50 5.11 7.72
CA LEU A 333 6.47 4.08 8.08
C LEU A 333 7.61 3.97 7.07
N ALA A 334 7.41 4.37 5.81
CA ALA A 334 8.46 4.36 4.77
C ALA A 334 9.75 5.07 5.22
N LYS A 335 9.68 6.12 6.04
CA LYS A 335 10.85 6.80 6.62
C LYS A 335 11.76 5.90 7.44
N PHE A 336 11.24 4.76 7.90
CA PHE A 336 11.96 3.72 8.63
C PHE A 336 12.25 2.50 7.74
N GLY A 337 12.28 2.69 6.42
CA GLY A 337 12.44 1.63 5.43
C GLY A 337 13.70 0.80 5.63
N ALA A 338 14.82 1.43 6.03
CA ALA A 338 16.05 0.72 6.36
C ALA A 338 15.87 -0.21 7.58
N GLN A 339 15.24 0.28 8.65
CA GLN A 339 14.96 -0.50 9.85
C GLN A 339 14.00 -1.66 9.55
N LEU A 340 12.95 -1.41 8.76
CA LEU A 340 12.02 -2.45 8.31
C LEU A 340 12.76 -3.49 7.44
N ALA A 341 13.57 -3.06 6.48
CA ALA A 341 14.36 -3.97 5.65
C ALA A 341 15.35 -4.80 6.47
N SER A 342 16.02 -4.21 7.46
CA SER A 342 16.89 -4.92 8.40
C SER A 342 16.12 -5.94 9.25
N PHE A 343 14.92 -5.58 9.74
CA PHE A 343 14.05 -6.49 10.49
C PHE A 343 13.61 -7.69 9.63
N GLU A 344 13.26 -7.44 8.37
CA GLU A 344 12.82 -8.47 7.42
C GLU A 344 13.96 -9.40 6.96
N THR A 345 15.18 -8.87 6.81
CA THR A 345 16.37 -9.60 6.34
C THR A 345 17.09 -10.38 7.43
N GLY A 346 17.25 -9.79 8.61
CA GLY A 346 18.14 -10.31 9.67
C GLY A 346 17.63 -11.59 10.35
N ARG A 347 16.45 -12.06 9.97
CA ARG A 347 15.67 -13.08 10.68
C ARG A 347 15.22 -14.19 9.75
N ARG A 348 16.15 -15.06 9.35
CA ARG A 348 15.85 -16.29 8.61
C ARG A 348 15.15 -17.30 9.52
N SER A 349 13.82 -17.37 9.45
CA SER A 349 12.98 -18.53 9.82
C SER A 349 13.26 -19.26 11.15
N THR A 350 13.93 -18.65 12.12
CA THR A 350 14.10 -19.23 13.46
C THR A 350 12.83 -19.03 14.29
N ALA A 351 12.67 -19.80 15.37
CA ALA A 351 11.47 -19.74 16.21
C ALA A 351 11.24 -18.35 16.88
N GLY A 352 12.26 -17.48 16.92
CA GLY A 352 12.15 -16.11 17.45
C GLY A 352 11.73 -15.04 16.43
N ASP A 353 11.47 -15.43 15.18
CA ASP A 353 11.24 -14.52 14.05
C ASP A 353 9.77 -14.39 13.63
N VAL A 354 8.87 -15.04 14.37
CA VAL A 354 7.41 -15.05 14.17
C VAL A 354 6.74 -14.64 15.48
N GLY A 355 5.54 -14.07 15.38
CA GLY A 355 4.78 -13.58 16.53
C GLY A 355 4.29 -12.15 16.34
N ALA A 356 3.85 -11.56 17.45
CA ALA A 356 3.33 -10.22 17.52
C ALA A 356 4.40 -9.21 17.97
N TYR A 357 4.45 -8.05 17.31
CA TYR A 357 5.41 -6.99 17.57
C TYR A 357 4.72 -5.62 17.59
N VAL A 358 5.23 -4.70 18.40
CA VAL A 358 4.88 -3.28 18.37
C VAL A 358 5.99 -2.52 17.66
N PHE A 359 5.61 -1.64 16.72
CA PHE A 359 6.52 -0.62 16.22
C PHE A 359 6.49 0.62 17.13
N ASP A 360 7.63 0.93 17.76
CA ASP A 360 7.80 2.13 18.57
C ASP A 360 8.49 3.23 17.76
N ALA A 361 7.68 4.16 17.23
CA ALA A 361 8.18 5.30 16.46
C ALA A 361 9.06 6.25 17.28
N ALA A 362 8.81 6.39 18.59
CA ALA A 362 9.60 7.24 19.48
C ALA A 362 10.96 6.60 19.81
N GLY A 363 11.00 5.25 19.89
CA GLY A 363 12.21 4.48 20.12
C GLY A 363 13.12 4.29 18.89
N ALA A 364 12.64 4.65 17.70
CA ALA A 364 13.34 4.40 16.43
C ALA A 364 14.68 5.13 16.26
N ALA A 365 14.96 6.14 17.10
CA ALA A 365 16.22 6.89 17.09
C ALA A 365 17.34 6.25 17.93
N VAL A 366 17.04 5.28 18.81
CA VAL A 366 18.00 4.80 19.83
C VAL A 366 18.05 3.26 19.97
N ALA A 367 17.09 2.50 19.42
CA ALA A 367 17.06 1.03 19.48
C ALA A 367 16.38 0.39 18.24
N SER A 368 16.39 -0.95 18.14
CA SER A 368 15.52 -1.68 17.20
C SER A 368 14.05 -1.30 17.47
N PRO A 369 13.33 -0.65 16.53
CA PRO A 369 12.00 -0.11 16.78
C PRO A 369 10.91 -1.18 16.94
N PHE A 370 11.22 -2.44 16.62
CA PHE A 370 10.31 -3.58 16.75
C PHE A 370 10.53 -4.27 18.10
N ARG A 371 9.49 -4.27 18.94
CA ARG A 371 9.47 -4.94 20.25
C ARG A 371 8.46 -6.08 20.23
N LEU A 372 8.82 -7.25 20.73
CA LEU A 372 7.89 -8.37 20.87
C LEU A 372 6.75 -7.98 21.85
N ALA A 373 5.50 -8.22 21.46
CA ALA A 373 4.36 -8.10 22.36
C ALA A 373 4.53 -9.11 23.51
N GLY A 374 4.13 -8.73 24.74
CA GLY A 374 4.24 -9.60 25.92
C GLY A 374 5.52 -9.49 26.77
N ARG A 375 6.56 -8.73 26.35
CA ARG A 375 7.71 -8.37 27.21
C ARG A 375 7.63 -6.98 27.87
N VAL A 376 6.45 -6.34 27.86
CA VAL A 376 6.25 -5.03 28.51
C VAL A 376 5.99 -5.14 30.03
N VAL A 377 6.00 -6.35 30.60
CA VAL A 377 6.05 -6.52 32.06
C VAL A 377 7.51 -6.72 32.48
N GLY A 378 8.17 -5.65 32.91
CA GLY A 378 9.42 -5.71 33.67
C GLY A 378 10.64 -5.09 32.99
N ALA A 379 10.66 -3.76 32.94
CA ALA A 379 11.89 -3.02 33.21
C ALA A 379 11.57 -2.09 34.39
N GLN A 380 12.34 -2.25 35.46
CA GLN A 380 12.22 -1.55 36.75
C GLN A 380 12.37 -0.03 36.61
#